data_AF-A0A9E0EG73-F1
#
_entry.id   AF-A0A9E0EG73-F1
#
_cell.length_a   1.000
_cell.length_b   1.000
_cell.length_c   1.000
_cell.angle_alpha   90.00
_cell.angle_beta   90.00
_cell.angle_gamma   90.00
#
_symmetry.space_group_name_H-M   'P 1'
#
loop_
_entity.id
_entity.type
_entity.pdbx_description
1 polymer ?
#
loop_
_entity_poly.entity_id
_entity_poly.type
_entity_poly.pdbx_seq_one_letter_code
_entity_poly.pdbx_strand_id
1 'polypeptide(L)'
;MIDGLKDVRVRILHMGCRTNLFESEALGCSFREAGALTPRQGEFDAAVVVTCSVTSEADRKCRQIIRRLRRENPGALIVAAGCWAQRISPGEARELGVDCLVGNRLKHRVPAIVAEMLGQGPHAAPPRVERVDVQRDLGWEPLYLSESRTRTRAFVKIQDGCDHRCSYCIIPDLRGRPVERNGEDIQEEVRMLASSGCAEVVFTGVNLGLFGRGRGIPLGEVVRMAAGVEGIKRIRFGSIEPFCLDEPLLEALAGTPQFCPHLHVPLQSGDAYVLRRMNRGYTPEEFEALIGKARSFLGEDLHLSTDIIVGFPGETEEAFRATLEMLEMTRVGKLHVFPFSAREGTPASSFEKPIPPDEIRSRMDRALMTGSELLGLYSRRWVGKEVEVLVERNQEGKIGGLSRHYLRVETRGDPRPGEIATVTIKDSVKGALIGLV
;
A
#
# COMPACT_ATOMS: atom_id res chain seq x y z
N MET A 1 -30.30 6.13 3.29
CA MET A 1 -29.55 7.12 2.50
C MET A 1 -29.06 8.19 3.45
N ILE A 2 -27.86 8.71 3.26
CA ILE A 2 -27.37 9.87 4.03
C ILE A 2 -27.99 11.11 3.37
N ASP A 3 -28.99 11.70 4.01
CA ASP A 3 -29.61 12.93 3.50
C ASP A 3 -28.58 14.08 3.49
N GLY A 4 -28.61 14.92 2.45
CA GLY A 4 -27.74 16.11 2.35
C GLY A 4 -26.48 15.97 1.49
N LEU A 5 -26.22 14.82 0.87
CA LEU A 5 -25.08 14.63 -0.06
C LEU A 5 -25.44 14.61 -1.54
N LYS A 6 -26.73 14.67 -1.87
CA LYS A 6 -27.18 14.65 -3.27
C LYS A 6 -26.57 15.82 -4.05
N ASP A 7 -25.94 15.52 -5.17
CA ASP A 7 -25.27 16.46 -6.09
C ASP A 7 -24.08 17.23 -5.48
N VAL A 8 -23.70 16.94 -4.23
CA VAL A 8 -22.51 17.52 -3.58
C VAL A 8 -21.26 17.00 -4.26
N ARG A 9 -20.34 17.89 -4.64
CA ARG A 9 -19.08 17.54 -5.30
C ARG A 9 -17.99 17.32 -4.26
N VAL A 10 -17.63 16.06 -4.03
CA VAL A 10 -16.62 15.65 -3.06
C VAL A 10 -15.33 15.21 -3.76
N ARG A 11 -14.26 15.99 -3.62
CA ARG A 11 -12.95 15.62 -4.13
C ARG A 11 -12.21 14.74 -3.14
N ILE A 12 -11.83 13.54 -3.54
CA ILE A 12 -11.12 12.59 -2.68
C ILE A 12 -9.69 12.43 -3.17
N LEU A 13 -8.73 12.67 -2.28
CA LEU A 13 -7.30 12.48 -2.52
C LEU A 13 -6.75 11.53 -1.47
N HIS A 14 -5.75 10.74 -1.84
CA HIS A 14 -5.00 9.92 -0.89
C HIS A 14 -3.51 10.20 -0.97
N MET A 15 -2.85 9.91 0.13
CA MET A 15 -1.40 9.98 0.26
C MET A 15 -0.87 8.66 0.80
N GLY A 16 0.35 8.30 0.44
CA GLY A 16 1.08 7.22 1.10
C GLY A 16 0.77 5.83 0.53
N CYS A 17 0.29 4.92 1.39
CA CYS A 17 0.34 3.48 1.17
C CYS A 17 -0.88 2.91 0.44
N ARG A 18 -0.81 1.61 0.09
CA ARG A 18 -1.91 0.85 -0.54
C ARG A 18 -3.17 0.78 0.30
N THR A 19 -3.03 0.76 1.63
CA THR A 19 -4.16 0.86 2.56
C THR A 19 -4.91 2.17 2.40
N ASN A 20 -4.20 3.29 2.26
CA ASN A 20 -4.82 4.61 2.04
C ASN A 20 -5.45 4.70 0.64
N LEU A 21 -4.88 4.04 -0.37
CA LEU A 21 -5.50 3.92 -1.69
C LEU A 21 -6.85 3.22 -1.58
N PHE A 22 -6.90 2.02 -0.97
CA PHE A 22 -8.16 1.31 -0.70
C PHE A 22 -9.16 2.19 0.05
N GLU A 23 -8.75 2.80 1.17
CA GLU A 23 -9.64 3.63 1.99
C GLU A 23 -10.23 4.80 1.20
N SER A 24 -9.46 5.39 0.29
CA SER A 24 -9.95 6.48 -0.57
C SER A 24 -10.90 6.00 -1.67
N GLU A 25 -10.70 4.81 -2.21
CA GLU A 25 -11.60 4.22 -3.20
C GLU A 25 -12.92 3.81 -2.56
N ALA A 26 -12.87 3.19 -1.38
CA ALA A 26 -14.04 2.80 -0.59
C ALA A 26 -14.83 4.03 -0.13
N LEU A 27 -14.15 5.09 0.34
CA LEU A 27 -14.80 6.38 0.62
C LEU A 27 -15.50 6.93 -0.63
N GLY A 28 -14.85 6.84 -1.79
CA GLY A 28 -15.46 7.24 -3.04
C GLY A 28 -16.76 6.48 -3.36
N CYS A 29 -16.79 5.17 -3.11
CA CYS A 29 -17.99 4.36 -3.27
C CYS A 29 -19.10 4.84 -2.32
N SER A 30 -18.78 4.96 -1.03
CA SER A 30 -19.72 5.40 -0.01
C SER A 30 -20.31 6.80 -0.29
N PHE A 31 -19.50 7.74 -0.77
CA PHE A 31 -20.00 9.05 -1.20
C PHE A 31 -20.96 8.96 -2.39
N ARG A 32 -20.65 8.13 -3.41
CA ARG A 32 -21.52 7.98 -4.58
C ARG A 32 -22.83 7.28 -4.24
N GLU A 33 -22.79 6.27 -3.37
CA GLU A 33 -23.99 5.61 -2.83
C GLU A 33 -24.89 6.56 -2.04
N ALA A 34 -24.30 7.58 -1.40
CA ALA A 34 -25.01 8.67 -0.75
C ALA A 34 -25.49 9.77 -1.71
N GLY A 35 -25.27 9.64 -3.02
CA GLY A 35 -25.72 10.59 -4.04
C GLY A 35 -24.74 11.73 -4.35
N ALA A 36 -23.53 11.72 -3.78
CA ALA A 36 -22.51 12.72 -4.08
C ALA A 36 -21.79 12.45 -5.41
N LEU A 37 -21.36 13.51 -6.06
CA LEU A 37 -20.46 13.47 -7.20
C LEU A 37 -19.01 13.41 -6.69
N THR A 38 -18.16 12.58 -7.28
CA THR A 38 -16.75 12.45 -6.84
C THR A 38 -15.75 12.89 -7.94
N PRO A 39 -15.70 14.19 -8.27
CA PRO A 39 -14.90 14.68 -9.38
C PRO A 39 -13.40 14.51 -9.13
N ARG A 40 -12.65 14.15 -10.19
CA ARG A 40 -11.18 14.11 -10.14
C ARG A 40 -10.54 15.50 -10.21
N GLN A 41 -11.16 16.42 -10.94
CA GLN A 41 -10.70 17.79 -11.18
C GLN A 41 -11.91 18.75 -11.25
N GLY A 42 -11.68 20.06 -11.25
CA GLY A 42 -12.73 21.08 -11.36
C GLY A 42 -13.15 21.70 -10.03
N GLU A 43 -14.44 22.01 -9.86
CA GLU A 43 -14.98 22.54 -8.60
C GLU A 43 -15.31 21.42 -7.62
N PHE A 44 -15.33 21.75 -6.32
CA PHE A 44 -15.71 20.84 -5.25
C PHE A 44 -16.30 21.63 -4.08
N ASP A 45 -17.31 21.06 -3.43
CA ASP A 45 -17.95 21.63 -2.23
C ASP A 45 -17.28 21.10 -0.95
N ALA A 46 -16.73 19.88 -1.02
CA ALA A 46 -15.89 19.30 0.02
C ALA A 46 -14.66 18.58 -0.57
N ALA A 47 -13.56 18.54 0.18
CA ALA A 47 -12.38 17.75 -0.13
C ALA A 47 -12.00 16.85 1.04
N VAL A 48 -11.80 15.56 0.76
CA VAL A 48 -11.34 14.56 1.72
C VAL A 48 -9.92 14.15 1.36
N VAL A 49 -8.97 14.40 2.26
CA VAL A 49 -7.58 13.98 2.12
C VAL A 49 -7.33 12.78 3.03
N VAL A 50 -7.18 11.58 2.47
CA VAL A 50 -6.74 10.39 3.20
C VAL A 50 -5.23 10.49 3.42
N THR A 51 -4.88 10.91 4.62
CA THR A 51 -3.55 11.36 5.02
C THR A 51 -2.61 10.23 5.44
N CYS A 52 -1.31 10.46 5.27
CA CYS A 52 -0.25 9.53 5.65
C CYS A 52 0.76 10.22 6.54
N SER A 53 1.37 9.48 7.48
CA SER A 53 2.33 9.99 8.44
C SER A 53 3.52 9.04 8.67
N VAL A 54 3.80 8.15 7.70
CA VAL A 54 4.92 7.18 7.78
C VAL A 54 6.30 7.86 7.68
N THR A 55 6.39 9.00 7.00
CA THR A 55 7.62 9.80 6.87
C THR A 55 7.31 11.28 7.04
N SER A 56 8.35 12.08 7.36
CA SER A 56 8.25 13.55 7.38
C SER A 56 7.86 14.13 6.01
N GLU A 57 8.32 13.50 4.92
CA GLU A 57 7.94 13.85 3.56
C GLU A 57 6.45 13.61 3.30
N ALA A 58 5.88 12.52 3.83
CA ALA A 58 4.44 12.27 3.74
C ALA A 58 3.63 13.35 4.47
N ASP A 59 4.07 13.76 5.66
CA ASP A 59 3.46 14.88 6.41
C ASP A 59 3.52 16.18 5.60
N ARG A 60 4.70 16.50 5.04
CA ARG A 60 4.92 17.70 4.22
C ARG A 60 3.98 17.73 3.03
N LYS A 61 3.85 16.62 2.30
CA LYS A 61 2.92 16.52 1.16
C LYS A 61 1.46 16.68 1.59
N CYS A 62 1.05 16.14 2.75
CA CYS A 62 -0.30 16.36 3.29
C CYS A 62 -0.55 17.87 3.53
N ARG A 63 0.37 18.56 4.22
CA ARG A 63 0.27 20.02 4.47
C ARG A 63 0.20 20.81 3.17
N GLN A 64 1.00 20.45 2.16
CA GLN A 64 1.01 21.11 0.86
C GLN A 64 -0.31 20.96 0.10
N ILE A 65 -0.89 19.75 0.08
CA ILE A 65 -2.16 19.49 -0.59
C ILE A 65 -3.30 20.25 0.09
N ILE A 66 -3.36 20.24 1.42
CA ILE A 66 -4.38 20.96 2.18
C ILE A 66 -4.33 22.46 1.88
N ARG A 67 -3.14 23.08 1.93
CA ARG A 67 -2.95 24.50 1.56
C ARG A 67 -3.31 24.79 0.11
N ARG A 68 -3.08 23.83 -0.79
CA ARG A 68 -3.47 23.95 -2.20
C ARG A 68 -4.99 23.96 -2.34
N LEU A 69 -5.68 23.00 -1.72
CA LEU A 69 -7.14 22.89 -1.75
C LEU A 69 -7.82 24.11 -1.15
N ARG A 70 -7.32 24.63 -0.01
CA ARG A 70 -7.88 25.85 0.60
C ARG A 70 -7.71 27.09 -0.29
N ARG A 71 -6.61 27.18 -1.07
CA ARG A 71 -6.42 28.26 -2.05
C ARG A 71 -7.30 28.08 -3.28
N GLU A 72 -7.47 26.84 -3.76
CA GLU A 72 -8.34 26.52 -4.89
C GLU A 72 -9.81 26.81 -4.59
N ASN A 73 -10.28 26.50 -3.37
CA ASN A 73 -11.62 26.83 -2.92
C ASN A 73 -11.62 27.25 -1.43
N PRO A 74 -11.63 28.56 -1.12
CA PRO A 74 -11.67 29.07 0.25
C PRO A 74 -12.93 28.68 1.03
N GLY A 75 -14.05 28.46 0.34
CA GLY A 75 -15.34 28.14 0.97
C GLY A 75 -15.65 26.65 1.10
N ALA A 76 -14.84 25.76 0.51
CA ALA A 76 -15.08 24.32 0.59
C ALA A 76 -14.75 23.76 1.97
N LEU A 77 -15.45 22.68 2.33
CA LEU A 77 -15.14 21.88 3.51
C LEU A 77 -13.87 21.04 3.27
N ILE A 78 -12.86 21.14 4.12
CA ILE A 78 -11.63 20.33 4.03
C ILE A 78 -11.55 19.35 5.20
N VAL A 79 -11.68 18.07 4.88
CA VAL A 79 -11.56 16.95 5.81
C VAL A 79 -10.21 16.26 5.63
N ALA A 80 -9.41 16.18 6.69
CA ALA A 80 -8.24 15.32 6.74
C ALA A 80 -8.57 14.04 7.52
N ALA A 81 -8.37 12.88 6.89
CA ALA A 81 -8.71 11.58 7.47
C ALA A 81 -7.49 10.65 7.54
N GLY A 82 -7.33 9.83 8.57
CA GLY A 82 -6.26 8.81 8.66
C GLY A 82 -5.03 9.19 9.49
N CYS A 83 -3.85 8.65 9.14
CA CYS A 83 -2.68 8.61 10.03
C CYS A 83 -2.17 9.99 10.51
N TRP A 84 -2.09 10.98 9.62
CA TRP A 84 -1.66 12.32 10.05
C TRP A 84 -2.77 13.01 10.85
N ALA A 85 -4.01 12.86 10.40
CA ALA A 85 -5.20 13.36 11.10
C ALA A 85 -5.43 12.71 12.47
N GLN A 86 -4.86 11.53 12.76
CA GLN A 86 -4.90 10.89 14.08
C GLN A 86 -4.03 11.63 15.11
N ARG A 87 -2.89 12.20 14.70
CA ARG A 87 -1.89 12.75 15.64
C ARG A 87 -1.80 14.26 15.67
N ILE A 88 -2.10 14.97 14.58
CA ILE A 88 -1.89 16.41 14.52
C ILE A 88 -2.75 17.15 15.56
N SER A 89 -2.27 18.25 16.13
CA SER A 89 -3.10 19.06 17.02
C SER A 89 -4.22 19.77 16.23
N PRO A 90 -5.42 19.97 16.81
CA PRO A 90 -6.48 20.74 16.17
C PRO A 90 -6.05 22.19 15.85
N GLY A 91 -5.17 22.77 16.66
CA GLY A 91 -4.59 24.10 16.42
C GLY A 91 -3.75 24.16 15.15
N GLU A 92 -2.79 23.24 14.98
CA GLU A 92 -1.99 23.18 13.74
C GLU A 92 -2.86 22.88 12.50
N ALA A 93 -3.84 21.98 12.65
CA ALA A 93 -4.74 21.65 11.55
C ALA A 93 -5.56 22.88 11.09
N ARG A 94 -6.02 23.69 12.05
CA ARG A 94 -6.71 24.95 11.80
C ARG A 94 -5.85 25.93 11.00
N GLU A 95 -4.60 26.12 11.39
CA GLU A 95 -3.66 27.03 10.70
C GLU A 95 -3.41 26.61 9.24
N LEU A 96 -3.54 25.31 8.95
CA LEU A 96 -3.44 24.79 7.59
C LEU A 96 -4.73 24.94 6.78
N GLY A 97 -5.85 25.28 7.43
CA GLY A 97 -7.17 25.40 6.81
C GLY A 97 -7.94 24.08 6.75
N VAL A 98 -7.74 23.17 7.71
CA VAL A 98 -8.56 21.96 7.88
C VAL A 98 -9.78 22.27 8.74
N ASP A 99 -10.97 21.83 8.29
CA ASP A 99 -12.23 22.04 9.02
C ASP A 99 -12.62 20.81 9.85
N CYS A 100 -12.19 19.61 9.44
CA CYS A 100 -12.47 18.37 10.15
C CYS A 100 -11.28 17.41 10.15
N LEU A 101 -10.99 16.84 11.31
CA LEU A 101 -10.00 15.78 11.53
C LEU A 101 -10.73 14.48 11.85
N VAL A 102 -10.53 13.46 11.02
CA VAL A 102 -11.04 12.10 11.26
C VAL A 102 -9.88 11.13 11.45
N GLY A 103 -9.81 10.52 12.62
CA GLY A 103 -8.80 9.53 12.97
C GLY A 103 -8.96 8.21 12.20
N ASN A 104 -8.07 7.25 12.50
CA ASN A 104 -8.26 5.88 12.06
C ASN A 104 -9.45 5.24 12.81
N ARG A 105 -10.01 4.15 12.26
CA ARG A 105 -11.25 3.47 12.70
C ARG A 105 -12.56 4.20 12.37
N LEU A 106 -12.52 5.48 12.04
CA LEU A 106 -13.71 6.32 11.86
C LEU A 106 -13.95 6.82 10.43
N LYS A 107 -13.14 6.44 9.44
CA LYS A 107 -13.25 6.95 8.07
C LYS A 107 -14.59 6.59 7.43
N HIS A 108 -15.19 5.46 7.78
CA HIS A 108 -16.54 5.08 7.34
C HIS A 108 -17.62 6.14 7.70
N ARG A 109 -17.39 6.98 8.71
CA ARG A 109 -18.31 8.07 9.11
C ARG A 109 -18.11 9.35 8.29
N VAL A 110 -17.04 9.47 7.50
CA VAL A 110 -16.70 10.71 6.79
C VAL A 110 -17.85 11.22 5.91
N PRO A 111 -18.58 10.38 5.13
CA PRO A 111 -19.74 10.87 4.38
C PRO A 111 -20.82 11.50 5.26
N ALA A 112 -21.19 10.85 6.36
CA ALA A 112 -22.17 11.41 7.30
C ALA A 112 -21.69 12.73 7.94
N ILE A 113 -20.42 12.79 8.34
CA ILE A 113 -19.81 14.00 8.90
C ILE A 113 -19.84 15.15 7.89
N VAL A 114 -19.51 14.88 6.61
CA VAL A 114 -19.56 15.89 5.54
C VAL A 114 -20.98 16.40 5.33
N ALA A 115 -21.97 15.50 5.32
CA ALA A 115 -23.38 15.87 5.18
C ALA A 115 -23.84 16.81 6.32
N GLU A 116 -23.53 16.43 7.57
CA GLU A 116 -23.83 17.22 8.77
C GLU A 116 -23.19 18.62 8.69
N MET A 117 -21.91 18.70 8.33
CA MET A 117 -21.16 19.95 8.33
C MET A 117 -21.57 20.90 7.20
N LEU A 118 -21.93 20.38 6.02
CA LEU A 118 -22.45 21.21 4.94
C LEU A 118 -23.82 21.80 5.28
N GLY A 119 -24.66 21.08 6.04
CA GLY A 119 -25.97 21.54 6.48
C GLY A 119 -25.95 22.65 7.55
N GLN A 120 -24.82 22.82 8.26
CA GLN A 120 -24.68 23.77 9.38
C GLN A 120 -24.22 25.17 8.96
N GLY A 121 -23.92 25.40 7.67
CA GLY A 121 -23.42 26.67 7.16
C GLY A 121 -21.90 26.83 7.33
N PRO A 122 -21.37 28.07 7.43
CA PRO A 122 -19.93 28.32 7.42
C PRO A 122 -19.21 27.60 8.55
N HIS A 123 -18.11 26.92 8.21
CA HIS A 123 -17.42 26.00 9.11
C HIS A 123 -16.81 26.74 10.31
N ALA A 124 -17.30 26.43 11.50
CA ALA A 124 -16.87 27.07 12.74
C ALA A 124 -15.47 26.64 13.15
N ALA A 125 -14.72 27.57 13.76
CA ALA A 125 -13.51 27.25 14.52
C ALA A 125 -13.88 26.91 15.98
N PRO A 126 -13.24 25.91 16.61
CA PRO A 126 -12.14 25.07 16.12
C PRO A 126 -12.59 23.95 15.16
N PRO A 127 -11.65 23.30 14.42
CA PRO A 127 -11.99 22.17 13.56
C PRO A 127 -12.72 21.07 14.33
N ARG A 128 -13.70 20.41 13.70
CA ARG A 128 -14.35 19.22 14.26
C ARG A 128 -13.32 18.10 14.38
N VAL A 129 -13.28 17.39 15.51
CA VAL A 129 -12.34 16.30 15.75
C VAL A 129 -13.09 15.02 16.07
N GLU A 130 -12.90 13.99 15.24
CA GLU A 130 -13.48 12.66 15.40
C GLU A 130 -12.32 11.66 15.53
N ARG A 131 -12.00 11.24 16.75
CA ARG A 131 -10.92 10.28 17.04
C ARG A 131 -11.37 9.29 18.11
N VAL A 132 -10.88 8.06 18.00
CA VAL A 132 -10.96 7.05 19.06
C VAL A 132 -9.56 6.71 19.57
N ASP A 133 -9.51 6.10 20.76
CA ASP A 133 -8.32 5.43 21.24
C ASP A 133 -8.14 4.12 20.45
N VAL A 134 -7.30 4.17 19.42
CA VAL A 134 -6.99 3.03 18.55
C VAL A 134 -6.32 1.86 19.27
N GLN A 135 -5.85 2.03 20.52
CA GLN A 135 -5.33 0.92 21.32
C GLN A 135 -6.44 0.13 22.01
N ARG A 136 -7.60 0.75 22.24
CA ARG A 136 -8.77 0.14 22.90
C ARG A 136 -9.87 -0.25 21.92
N ASP A 137 -10.02 0.52 20.85
CA ASP A 137 -10.97 0.22 19.78
C ASP A 137 -10.40 -0.88 18.88
N LEU A 138 -10.94 -2.08 19.04
CA LEU A 138 -10.61 -3.28 18.25
C LEU A 138 -11.64 -3.53 17.14
N GLY A 139 -12.47 -2.53 16.81
CA GLY A 139 -13.47 -2.61 15.76
C GLY A 139 -12.86 -2.64 14.37
N TRP A 140 -13.49 -3.40 13.48
CA TRP A 140 -13.26 -3.29 12.04
C TRP A 140 -13.96 -2.04 11.50
N GLU A 141 -13.28 -1.29 10.63
CA GLU A 141 -13.84 -0.12 9.96
C GLU A 141 -14.60 -0.58 8.70
N PRO A 142 -15.95 -0.45 8.65
CA PRO A 142 -16.78 -0.99 7.56
C PRO A 142 -16.69 -0.11 6.30
N LEU A 143 -15.55 -0.17 5.63
CA LEU A 143 -15.32 0.42 4.31
C LEU A 143 -15.25 -0.69 3.27
N TYR A 144 -16.03 -0.52 2.20
CA TYR A 144 -16.19 -1.54 1.17
C TYR A 144 -16.03 -0.94 -0.23
N LEU A 145 -15.57 -1.77 -1.17
CA LEU A 145 -15.55 -1.44 -2.60
C LEU A 145 -16.79 -2.03 -3.28
N SER A 146 -17.80 -1.22 -3.56
CA SER A 146 -18.94 -1.62 -4.40
C SER A 146 -18.62 -1.56 -5.90
N GLU A 147 -17.57 -0.84 -6.30
CA GLU A 147 -17.10 -0.78 -7.68
C GLU A 147 -15.59 -0.51 -7.77
N SER A 148 -14.92 -1.09 -8.78
CA SER A 148 -13.51 -0.83 -9.06
C SER A 148 -13.32 0.37 -10.01
N ARG A 149 -12.44 1.32 -9.65
CA ARG A 149 -12.10 2.47 -10.50
C ARG A 149 -11.22 2.14 -11.71
N THR A 150 -10.44 1.07 -11.63
CA THR A 150 -9.50 0.65 -12.69
C THR A 150 -10.07 -0.48 -13.55
N ARG A 151 -11.16 -1.12 -13.11
CA ARG A 151 -11.82 -2.30 -13.69
C ARG A 151 -10.96 -3.55 -13.87
N THR A 152 -9.63 -3.49 -13.69
CA THR A 152 -8.73 -4.63 -13.97
C THR A 152 -8.09 -5.22 -12.70
N ARG A 153 -7.77 -4.36 -11.73
CA ARG A 153 -7.17 -4.76 -10.45
C ARG A 153 -7.64 -3.89 -9.29
N ALA A 154 -8.01 -4.52 -8.18
CA ALA A 154 -8.40 -3.84 -6.95
C ALA A 154 -7.50 -4.24 -5.76
N PHE A 155 -7.22 -3.28 -4.89
CA PHE A 155 -6.67 -3.57 -3.57
C PHE A 155 -7.83 -3.91 -2.63
N VAL A 156 -7.66 -4.90 -1.76
CA VAL A 156 -8.68 -5.31 -0.78
C VAL A 156 -8.04 -5.29 0.60
N LYS A 157 -8.47 -4.34 1.45
CA LYS A 157 -7.95 -4.22 2.82
C LYS A 157 -8.61 -5.28 3.69
N ILE A 158 -7.83 -6.22 4.19
CA ILE A 158 -8.31 -7.31 5.07
C ILE A 158 -7.73 -7.25 6.48
N GLN A 159 -6.68 -6.44 6.67
CA GLN A 159 -5.98 -6.31 7.94
C GLN A 159 -5.62 -4.83 8.16
N ASP A 160 -5.70 -4.37 9.42
CA ASP A 160 -5.30 -3.01 9.79
C ASP A 160 -4.66 -2.97 11.19
N GLY A 161 -3.83 -1.98 11.47
CA GLY A 161 -3.04 -1.91 12.70
C GLY A 161 -1.84 -2.85 12.74
N CYS A 162 -0.98 -2.70 13.74
CA CYS A 162 0.21 -3.53 13.94
C CYS A 162 0.64 -3.43 15.41
N ASP A 163 1.02 -4.55 16.02
CA ASP A 163 1.59 -4.61 17.37
C ASP A 163 3.10 -4.83 17.38
N HIS A 164 3.71 -5.10 16.21
CA HIS A 164 5.15 -5.21 16.10
C HIS A 164 5.83 -3.85 16.30
N ARG A 165 6.72 -3.78 17.30
CA ARG A 165 7.35 -2.53 17.77
C ARG A 165 8.69 -2.27 17.10
N CYS A 166 8.71 -2.15 15.77
CA CYS A 166 9.90 -1.64 15.07
C CYS A 166 10.30 -0.27 15.65
N SER A 167 11.59 -0.08 15.93
CA SER A 167 12.05 1.12 16.65
C SER A 167 11.81 2.43 15.90
N TYR A 168 11.60 2.40 14.59
CA TYR A 168 11.34 3.57 13.74
C TYR A 168 9.87 3.75 13.36
N CYS A 169 9.00 2.79 13.64
CA CYS A 169 7.65 2.75 13.09
C CYS A 169 6.63 3.36 14.04
N ILE A 170 5.99 4.45 13.64
CA ILE A 170 4.93 5.13 14.40
C ILE A 170 3.54 4.49 14.21
N ILE A 171 3.41 3.54 13.28
CA ILE A 171 2.10 3.00 12.88
C ILE A 171 1.34 2.31 14.01
N PRO A 172 1.96 1.55 14.93
CA PRO A 172 1.26 1.00 16.09
C PRO A 172 0.50 2.06 16.89
N ASP A 173 1.01 3.29 16.97
CA ASP A 173 0.37 4.37 17.74
C ASP A 173 -0.72 5.09 16.93
N LEU A 174 -0.62 5.08 15.59
CA LEU A 174 -1.58 5.74 14.71
C LEU A 174 -2.75 4.86 14.27
N ARG A 175 -2.51 3.56 14.06
CA ARG A 175 -3.53 2.60 13.59
C ARG A 175 -3.91 1.57 14.65
N GLY A 176 -3.21 1.54 15.78
CA GLY A 176 -3.56 0.69 16.90
C GLY A 176 -3.14 -0.76 16.75
N ARG A 177 -3.72 -1.60 17.61
CA ARG A 177 -3.51 -3.05 17.59
C ARG A 177 -4.02 -3.67 16.28
N PRO A 178 -3.49 -4.84 15.88
CA PRO A 178 -3.98 -5.57 14.73
C PRO A 178 -5.46 -5.88 14.88
N VAL A 179 -6.22 -5.60 13.84
CA VAL A 179 -7.58 -6.11 13.65
C VAL A 179 -7.69 -6.67 12.23
N GLU A 180 -8.66 -7.54 12.06
CA GLU A 180 -8.89 -8.26 10.82
C GLU A 180 -10.35 -8.17 10.38
N ARG A 181 -10.54 -8.21 9.07
CA ARG A 181 -11.86 -8.24 8.44
C ARG A 181 -12.41 -9.66 8.50
N ASN A 182 -13.72 -9.80 8.66
CA ASN A 182 -14.37 -11.10 8.62
C ASN A 182 -14.21 -11.76 7.24
N GLY A 183 -14.01 -13.09 7.20
CA GLY A 183 -13.83 -13.85 5.97
C GLY A 183 -15.02 -13.78 4.99
N GLU A 184 -16.26 -13.72 5.50
CA GLU A 184 -17.48 -13.58 4.71
C GLU A 184 -17.51 -12.22 4.01
N ASP A 185 -17.20 -11.14 4.73
CA ASP A 185 -17.10 -9.78 4.18
C ASP A 185 -16.00 -9.66 3.11
N ILE A 186 -14.90 -10.39 3.27
CA ILE A 186 -13.83 -10.45 2.27
C ILE A 186 -14.35 -11.16 1.02
N GLN A 187 -14.98 -12.32 1.20
CA GLN A 187 -15.48 -13.11 0.08
C GLN A 187 -16.53 -12.33 -0.71
N GLU A 188 -17.43 -11.63 -0.03
CA GLU A 188 -18.48 -10.85 -0.69
C GLU A 188 -17.90 -9.67 -1.48
N GLU A 189 -16.95 -8.94 -0.92
CA GLU A 189 -16.27 -7.89 -1.69
C GLU A 189 -15.49 -8.43 -2.89
N VAL A 190 -14.84 -9.58 -2.76
CA VAL A 190 -14.17 -10.22 -3.90
C VAL A 190 -15.17 -10.62 -4.98
N ARG A 191 -16.35 -11.12 -4.63
CA ARG A 191 -17.44 -11.41 -5.60
C ARG A 191 -17.94 -10.15 -6.30
N MET A 192 -18.17 -9.07 -5.55
CA MET A 192 -18.59 -7.78 -6.13
C MET A 192 -17.53 -7.21 -7.08
N LEU A 193 -16.25 -7.31 -6.71
CA LEU A 193 -15.16 -6.88 -7.58
C LEU A 193 -15.09 -7.74 -8.85
N ALA A 194 -15.21 -9.05 -8.72
CA ALA A 194 -15.21 -9.96 -9.87
C ALA A 194 -16.36 -9.66 -10.85
N SER A 195 -17.58 -9.43 -10.33
CA SER A 195 -18.74 -9.09 -11.16
C SER A 195 -18.60 -7.73 -11.87
N SER A 196 -17.77 -6.82 -11.34
CA SER A 196 -17.40 -5.56 -12.00
C SER A 196 -16.34 -5.70 -13.11
N GLY A 197 -15.87 -6.92 -13.39
CA GLY A 197 -14.84 -7.23 -14.38
C GLY A 197 -13.40 -7.23 -13.85
N CYS A 198 -13.22 -7.10 -12.52
CA CYS A 198 -11.90 -7.10 -11.90
C CYS A 198 -11.28 -8.50 -11.92
N ALA A 199 -10.20 -8.67 -12.69
CA ALA A 199 -9.52 -9.96 -12.82
C ALA A 199 -8.45 -10.21 -11.75
N GLU A 200 -7.95 -9.16 -11.09
CA GLU A 200 -6.89 -9.27 -10.08
C GLU A 200 -7.25 -8.63 -8.74
N VAL A 201 -7.07 -9.37 -7.65
CA VAL A 201 -7.21 -8.86 -6.28
C VAL A 201 -5.85 -8.81 -5.60
N VAL A 202 -5.54 -7.68 -4.97
CA VAL A 202 -4.34 -7.50 -4.15
C VAL A 202 -4.75 -7.33 -2.69
N PHE A 203 -4.57 -8.39 -1.90
CA PHE A 203 -4.81 -8.30 -0.47
C PHE A 203 -3.78 -7.39 0.20
N THR A 204 -4.27 -6.44 0.99
CA THR A 204 -3.45 -5.45 1.66
C THR A 204 -3.83 -5.33 3.13
N GLY A 205 -2.84 -4.91 3.91
CA GLY A 205 -2.99 -4.52 5.30
C GLY A 205 -1.77 -3.74 5.74
N VAL A 206 -1.78 -3.31 6.99
CA VAL A 206 -0.60 -2.67 7.60
C VAL A 206 0.52 -3.69 7.79
N ASN A 207 0.18 -4.86 8.34
CA ASN A 207 1.01 -6.04 8.43
C ASN A 207 0.11 -7.25 8.10
N LEU A 208 -0.01 -7.53 6.80
CA LEU A 208 -0.94 -8.52 6.26
C LEU A 208 -0.80 -9.90 6.91
N GLY A 209 0.43 -10.28 7.25
CA GLY A 209 0.74 -11.58 7.84
C GLY A 209 0.28 -11.76 9.29
N LEU A 210 -0.29 -10.73 9.92
CA LEU A 210 -0.98 -10.84 11.20
C LEU A 210 -2.44 -11.32 11.05
N PHE A 211 -2.97 -11.31 9.83
CA PHE A 211 -4.31 -11.85 9.56
C PHE A 211 -4.37 -13.34 9.91
N GLY A 212 -5.40 -13.73 10.66
CA GLY A 212 -5.65 -15.12 11.07
C GLY A 212 -4.83 -15.57 12.28
N ARG A 213 -3.99 -14.71 12.89
CA ARG A 213 -3.21 -15.06 14.10
C ARG A 213 -4.03 -14.97 15.39
N GLY A 214 -5.16 -14.25 15.38
CA GLY A 214 -6.02 -14.06 16.54
C GLY A 214 -7.16 -15.07 16.60
N ARG A 215 -8.27 -14.75 15.91
CA ARG A 215 -9.48 -15.57 15.84
C ARG A 215 -10.09 -15.41 14.46
N GLY A 216 -9.57 -16.15 13.50
CA GLY A 216 -10.01 -16.08 12.11
C GLY A 216 -9.50 -17.26 11.31
N ILE A 217 -9.89 -17.29 10.04
CA ILE A 217 -9.32 -18.24 9.09
C ILE A 217 -7.86 -17.85 8.77
N PRO A 218 -6.97 -18.82 8.48
CA PRO A 218 -5.61 -18.51 8.06
C PRO A 218 -5.59 -17.66 6.78
N LEU A 219 -4.56 -16.81 6.62
CA LEU A 219 -4.40 -15.99 5.41
C LEU A 219 -4.38 -16.83 4.12
N GLY A 220 -3.80 -18.03 4.16
CA GLY A 220 -3.82 -18.98 3.04
C GLY A 220 -5.23 -19.42 2.64
N GLU A 221 -6.17 -19.49 3.60
CA GLU A 221 -7.57 -19.81 3.33
C GLU A 221 -8.28 -18.65 2.63
N VAL A 222 -8.00 -17.40 3.01
CA VAL A 222 -8.52 -16.22 2.29
C VAL A 222 -8.09 -16.24 0.82
N VAL A 223 -6.84 -16.64 0.56
CA VAL A 223 -6.32 -16.79 -0.81
C VAL A 223 -7.09 -17.87 -1.58
N ARG A 224 -7.32 -19.04 -0.97
CA ARG A 224 -8.11 -20.13 -1.59
C ARG A 224 -9.56 -19.72 -1.84
N MET A 225 -10.20 -19.06 -0.87
CA MET A 225 -11.57 -18.56 -1.01
C MET A 225 -11.71 -17.59 -2.18
N ALA A 226 -10.79 -16.63 -2.31
CA ALA A 226 -10.80 -15.69 -3.43
C ALA A 226 -10.47 -16.35 -4.77
N ALA A 227 -9.62 -17.37 -4.77
CA ALA A 227 -9.32 -18.14 -5.98
C ALA A 227 -10.53 -18.93 -6.50
N GLY A 228 -11.43 -19.34 -5.59
CA GLY A 228 -12.70 -19.99 -5.93
C GLY A 228 -13.78 -19.05 -6.49
N VAL A 229 -13.57 -17.73 -6.49
CA VAL A 229 -14.53 -16.77 -7.04
C VAL A 229 -14.38 -16.68 -8.56
N GLU A 230 -15.45 -17.01 -9.29
CA GLU A 230 -15.48 -16.88 -10.74
C GLU A 230 -15.16 -15.44 -11.17
N GLY A 231 -14.29 -15.30 -12.18
CA GLY A 231 -13.80 -14.01 -12.66
C GLY A 231 -12.44 -13.60 -12.07
N ILE A 232 -12.08 -14.07 -10.87
CA ILE A 232 -10.75 -13.82 -10.30
C ILE A 232 -9.73 -14.72 -10.95
N LYS A 233 -8.77 -14.10 -11.65
CA LYS A 233 -7.68 -14.80 -12.37
C LYS A 233 -6.34 -14.66 -11.66
N ARG A 234 -6.16 -13.60 -10.87
CA ARG A 234 -4.89 -13.29 -10.21
C ARG A 234 -5.10 -12.81 -8.78
N ILE A 235 -4.25 -13.28 -7.89
CA ILE A 235 -4.20 -12.87 -6.49
C ILE A 235 -2.76 -12.47 -6.17
N ARG A 236 -2.60 -11.36 -5.44
CA ARG A 236 -1.31 -10.93 -4.88
C ARG A 236 -1.45 -10.46 -3.46
N PHE A 237 -0.29 -10.38 -2.82
CA PHE A 237 -0.13 -9.61 -1.60
C PHE A 237 0.45 -8.24 -1.88
N GLY A 238 0.00 -7.25 -1.12
CA GLY A 238 0.65 -5.96 -1.06
C GLY A 238 2.03 -6.10 -0.46
N SER A 239 2.10 -6.38 0.83
CA SER A 239 3.35 -6.57 1.58
C SER A 239 3.12 -7.64 2.62
N ILE A 240 4.15 -8.41 2.94
CA ILE A 240 4.13 -9.37 4.04
C ILE A 240 5.47 -9.34 4.77
N GLU A 241 5.41 -9.31 6.10
CA GLU A 241 6.60 -9.31 6.94
C GLU A 241 7.32 -10.68 6.90
N PRO A 242 8.68 -10.71 6.97
CA PRO A 242 9.45 -11.96 6.90
C PRO A 242 8.96 -13.04 7.88
N PHE A 243 8.77 -12.66 9.15
CA PHE A 243 8.33 -13.57 10.22
C PHE A 243 6.87 -14.05 10.10
N CYS A 244 6.15 -13.66 9.04
CA CYS A 244 4.81 -14.10 8.73
C CYS A 244 4.72 -15.07 7.54
N LEU A 245 5.83 -15.32 6.84
CA LEU A 245 5.89 -16.27 5.73
C LEU A 245 6.28 -17.67 6.23
N ASP A 246 5.37 -18.33 6.93
CA ASP A 246 5.56 -19.70 7.39
C ASP A 246 5.24 -20.76 6.32
N GLU A 247 5.55 -22.03 6.60
CA GLU A 247 5.27 -23.16 5.67
C GLU A 247 3.80 -23.28 5.31
N PRO A 248 2.85 -23.27 6.28
CA PRO A 248 1.44 -23.40 5.94
C PRO A 248 0.95 -22.31 4.98
N LEU A 249 1.44 -21.08 5.13
CA LEU A 249 1.13 -20.03 4.17
C LEU A 249 1.77 -20.32 2.82
N LEU A 250 3.08 -20.61 2.75
CA LEU A 250 3.77 -20.90 1.48
C LEU A 250 3.14 -22.08 0.72
N GLU A 251 2.73 -23.14 1.43
CA GLU A 251 1.99 -24.27 0.88
C GLU A 251 0.65 -23.84 0.28
N ALA A 252 -0.13 -23.04 1.01
CA ALA A 252 -1.40 -22.55 0.52
C ALA A 252 -1.23 -21.65 -0.72
N LEU A 253 -0.19 -20.82 -0.75
CA LEU A 253 0.14 -19.98 -1.91
C LEU A 253 0.55 -20.82 -3.11
N ALA A 254 1.45 -21.79 -2.93
CA ALA A 254 1.92 -22.68 -4.00
C ALA A 254 0.79 -23.55 -4.57
N GLY A 255 -0.13 -24.01 -3.71
CA GLY A 255 -1.30 -24.78 -4.10
C GLY A 255 -2.43 -23.97 -4.75
N THR A 256 -2.28 -22.64 -4.89
CA THR A 256 -3.31 -21.77 -5.47
C THR A 256 -2.87 -21.19 -6.82
N PRO A 257 -3.33 -21.73 -7.98
CA PRO A 257 -2.89 -21.29 -9.30
C PRO A 257 -3.11 -19.80 -9.62
N GLN A 258 -4.11 -19.17 -9.00
CA GLN A 258 -4.42 -17.75 -9.14
C GLN A 258 -3.39 -16.89 -8.40
N PHE A 259 -2.74 -17.41 -7.37
CA PHE A 259 -1.69 -16.66 -6.67
C PHE A 259 -0.51 -16.45 -7.60
N CYS A 260 -0.13 -15.19 -7.76
CA CYS A 260 0.95 -14.83 -8.65
C CYS A 260 2.31 -14.98 -7.96
N PRO A 261 3.35 -15.49 -8.66
CA PRO A 261 4.69 -15.72 -8.11
C PRO A 261 5.47 -14.41 -7.91
N HIS A 262 4.98 -13.58 -7.00
CA HIS A 262 5.59 -12.33 -6.58
C HIS A 262 5.33 -12.14 -5.09
N LEU A 263 6.41 -11.84 -4.36
CA LEU A 263 6.32 -11.45 -2.97
C LEU A 263 6.98 -10.09 -2.77
N HIS A 264 6.37 -9.29 -1.92
CA HIS A 264 6.98 -8.07 -1.40
C HIS A 264 7.27 -8.27 0.07
N VAL A 265 8.55 -8.42 0.40
CA VAL A 265 9.03 -8.81 1.73
C VAL A 265 10.04 -7.77 2.20
N PRO A 266 9.69 -6.88 3.16
CA PRO A 266 10.57 -5.79 3.58
C PRO A 266 11.79 -6.29 4.35
N LEU A 267 13.00 -6.11 3.79
CA LEU A 267 14.28 -6.45 4.41
C LEU A 267 14.69 -5.39 5.44
N GLN A 268 14.49 -4.11 5.11
CA GLN A 268 14.89 -2.93 5.86
C GLN A 268 16.42 -2.70 5.94
N SER A 269 17.21 -3.71 6.27
CA SER A 269 18.68 -3.71 6.22
C SER A 269 19.22 -5.14 6.09
N GLY A 270 20.38 -5.33 5.48
CA GLY A 270 21.09 -6.62 5.46
C GLY A 270 22.14 -6.78 6.55
N ASP A 271 22.25 -5.82 7.48
CA ASP A 271 23.19 -5.89 8.60
C ASP A 271 22.50 -6.33 9.90
N ALA A 272 23.11 -7.29 10.60
CA ALA A 272 22.55 -7.86 11.82
C ALA A 272 22.49 -6.86 12.99
N TYR A 273 23.45 -5.94 13.10
CA TYR A 273 23.43 -4.91 14.15
C TYR A 273 22.31 -3.89 13.88
N VAL A 274 22.18 -3.41 12.64
CA VAL A 274 21.12 -2.49 12.24
C VAL A 274 19.73 -3.12 12.40
N LEU A 275 19.53 -4.37 11.95
CA LEU A 275 18.25 -5.09 12.11
C LEU A 275 17.85 -5.26 13.59
N ARG A 276 18.80 -5.57 14.48
CA ARG A 276 18.55 -5.63 15.93
C ARG A 276 18.15 -4.27 16.48
N ARG A 277 18.83 -3.19 16.08
CA ARG A 277 18.49 -1.82 16.50
C ARG A 277 17.15 -1.34 15.93
N MET A 278 16.79 -1.80 14.74
CA MET A 278 15.46 -1.62 14.14
C MET A 278 14.36 -2.42 14.86
N ASN A 279 14.74 -3.38 15.71
CA ASN A 279 13.87 -4.33 16.38
C ASN A 279 13.03 -5.17 15.41
N ARG A 280 13.68 -5.75 14.38
CA ARG A 280 13.00 -6.52 13.32
C ARG A 280 12.66 -7.96 13.70
N GLY A 281 13.35 -8.52 14.68
CA GLY A 281 13.10 -9.89 15.15
C GLY A 281 13.55 -10.99 14.19
N TYR A 282 14.43 -10.67 13.23
CA TYR A 282 15.13 -11.65 12.39
C TYR A 282 16.55 -11.19 12.06
N THR A 283 17.41 -12.12 11.68
CA THR A 283 18.77 -11.87 11.19
C THR A 283 18.86 -11.88 9.66
N PRO A 284 19.96 -11.37 9.06
CA PRO A 284 20.19 -11.48 7.62
C PRO A 284 20.14 -12.92 7.11
N GLU A 285 20.70 -13.87 7.87
CA GLU A 285 20.73 -15.30 7.52
C GLU A 285 19.34 -15.93 7.56
N GLU A 286 18.52 -15.58 8.54
CA GLU A 286 17.12 -16.02 8.63
C GLU A 286 16.29 -15.48 7.46
N PHE A 287 16.53 -14.23 7.05
CA PHE A 287 15.90 -13.65 5.88
C PHE A 287 16.31 -14.39 4.60
N GLU A 288 17.60 -14.66 4.41
CA GLU A 288 18.09 -15.41 3.25
C GLU A 288 17.46 -16.82 3.20
N ALA A 289 17.47 -17.54 4.31
CA ALA A 289 16.87 -18.87 4.43
C ALA A 289 15.36 -18.84 4.10
N LEU A 290 14.66 -17.81 4.58
CA LEU A 290 13.25 -17.59 4.26
C LEU A 290 13.02 -17.39 2.76
N ILE A 291 13.85 -16.59 2.09
CA ILE A 291 13.73 -16.37 0.64
C ILE A 291 14.03 -17.67 -0.13
N GLY A 292 15.04 -18.43 0.29
CA GLY A 292 15.34 -19.75 -0.28
C GLY A 292 14.15 -20.70 -0.17
N LYS A 293 13.52 -20.73 1.00
CA LYS A 293 12.28 -21.49 1.25
C LYS A 293 11.11 -21.00 0.40
N ALA A 294 10.88 -19.70 0.31
CA ALA A 294 9.81 -19.17 -0.54
C ALA A 294 9.99 -19.59 -2.01
N ARG A 295 11.23 -19.64 -2.51
CA ARG A 295 11.54 -20.16 -3.86
C ARG A 295 11.32 -21.66 -4.00
N SER A 296 11.60 -22.47 -2.97
CA SER A 296 11.33 -23.91 -3.05
C SER A 296 9.84 -24.23 -3.18
N PHE A 297 8.96 -23.37 -2.65
CA PHE A 297 7.50 -23.51 -2.78
C PHE A 297 6.94 -22.82 -4.03
N LEU A 298 7.36 -21.58 -4.32
CA LEU A 298 6.77 -20.75 -5.37
C LEU A 298 7.54 -20.74 -6.69
N GLY A 299 8.67 -21.44 -6.75
CA GLY A 299 9.54 -21.57 -7.91
C GLY A 299 10.73 -20.60 -7.93
N GLU A 300 11.79 -21.00 -8.64
CA GLU A 300 13.03 -20.21 -8.80
C GLU A 300 12.83 -18.88 -9.54
N ASP A 301 11.75 -18.76 -10.31
CA ASP A 301 11.40 -17.54 -11.04
C ASP A 301 10.59 -16.54 -10.18
N LEU A 302 10.35 -16.83 -8.89
CA LEU A 302 9.69 -15.93 -7.94
C LEU A 302 10.29 -14.52 -8.01
N HIS A 303 9.45 -13.53 -8.34
CA HIS A 303 9.86 -12.13 -8.27
C HIS A 303 9.82 -11.65 -6.82
N LEU A 304 10.99 -11.40 -6.24
CA LEU A 304 11.10 -10.77 -4.92
C LEU A 304 11.21 -9.26 -5.07
N SER A 305 10.38 -8.54 -4.34
CA SER A 305 10.55 -7.11 -4.14
C SER A 305 10.73 -6.78 -2.66
N THR A 306 11.47 -5.73 -2.34
CA THR A 306 11.78 -5.39 -0.95
C THR A 306 11.91 -3.88 -0.75
N ASP A 307 11.88 -3.49 0.52
CA ASP A 307 12.14 -2.14 0.98
C ASP A 307 13.41 -2.15 1.85
N ILE A 308 14.25 -1.13 1.69
CA ILE A 308 15.37 -0.85 2.60
C ILE A 308 15.28 0.57 3.16
N ILE A 309 15.82 0.77 4.36
CA ILE A 309 15.99 2.08 4.99
C ILE A 309 17.48 2.36 5.10
N VAL A 310 17.94 3.40 4.40
CA VAL A 310 19.33 3.89 4.49
C VAL A 310 19.41 5.08 5.43
N GLY A 311 20.55 5.26 6.08
CA GLY A 311 20.74 6.37 7.03
C GLY A 311 20.20 6.08 8.43
N PHE A 312 19.94 4.82 8.79
CA PHE A 312 19.45 4.48 10.13
C PHE A 312 20.50 4.84 11.20
N PRO A 313 20.11 5.37 12.38
CA PRO A 313 21.07 5.79 13.40
C PRO A 313 22.01 4.66 13.86
N GLY A 314 23.29 4.81 13.52
CA GLY A 314 24.35 3.81 13.76
C GLY A 314 24.72 2.95 12.55
N GLU A 315 24.13 3.15 11.37
CA GLU A 315 24.50 2.44 10.14
C GLU A 315 25.88 2.89 9.62
N THR A 316 26.87 1.99 9.65
CA THR A 316 28.19 2.25 9.06
C THR A 316 28.22 1.96 7.56
N GLU A 317 29.31 2.31 6.88
CA GLU A 317 29.52 1.96 5.47
C GLU A 317 29.58 0.43 5.27
N GLU A 318 30.15 -0.32 6.22
CA GLU A 318 30.19 -1.77 6.19
C GLU A 318 28.78 -2.38 6.32
N ALA A 319 27.94 -1.83 7.19
CA ALA A 319 26.55 -2.26 7.35
C ALA A 319 25.72 -1.97 6.09
N PHE A 320 25.95 -0.81 5.46
CA PHE A 320 25.33 -0.48 4.17
C PHE A 320 25.79 -1.43 3.07
N ARG A 321 27.09 -1.75 2.98
CA ARG A 321 27.63 -2.73 2.03
C ARG A 321 27.02 -4.13 2.24
N ALA A 322 26.91 -4.59 3.48
CA ALA A 322 26.24 -5.85 3.81
C ALA A 322 24.77 -5.86 3.34
N THR A 323 24.10 -4.71 3.40
CA THR A 323 22.75 -4.57 2.83
C THR A 323 22.74 -4.77 1.32
N LEU A 324 23.67 -4.17 0.58
CA LEU A 324 23.76 -4.38 -0.87
C LEU A 324 24.08 -5.84 -1.24
N GLU A 325 25.03 -6.46 -0.54
CA GLU A 325 25.39 -7.87 -0.72
C GLU A 325 24.20 -8.80 -0.47
N MET A 326 23.38 -8.53 0.55
CA MET A 326 22.15 -9.27 0.83
C MET A 326 21.13 -9.16 -0.31
N LEU A 327 20.99 -7.98 -0.92
CA LEU A 327 20.07 -7.78 -2.06
C LEU A 327 20.50 -8.60 -3.28
N GLU A 328 21.80 -8.68 -3.55
CA GLU A 328 22.38 -9.48 -4.63
C GLU A 328 22.20 -10.98 -4.36
N MET A 329 22.57 -11.44 -3.17
CA MET A 329 22.49 -12.84 -2.74
C MET A 329 21.06 -13.38 -2.80
N THR A 330 20.09 -12.59 -2.33
CA THR A 330 18.67 -12.96 -2.40
C THR A 330 18.06 -12.76 -3.79
N ARG A 331 18.81 -12.23 -4.76
CA ARG A 331 18.38 -11.96 -6.14
C ARG A 331 17.08 -11.15 -6.18
N VAL A 332 17.02 -10.05 -5.42
CA VAL A 332 15.86 -9.14 -5.38
C VAL A 332 15.60 -8.58 -6.78
N GLY A 333 14.39 -8.72 -7.31
CA GLY A 333 14.04 -8.20 -8.63
C GLY A 333 13.50 -6.77 -8.60
N LYS A 334 13.11 -6.23 -7.44
CA LYS A 334 12.69 -4.82 -7.30
C LYS A 334 12.95 -4.26 -5.92
N LEU A 335 13.60 -3.11 -5.86
CA LEU A 335 13.97 -2.44 -4.62
C LEU A 335 13.24 -1.10 -4.48
N HIS A 336 12.72 -0.80 -3.29
CA HIS A 336 12.41 0.57 -2.89
C HIS A 336 13.39 0.99 -1.79
N VAL A 337 13.95 2.18 -1.94
CA VAL A 337 14.95 2.74 -1.03
C VAL A 337 14.34 3.95 -0.35
N PHE A 338 14.34 3.95 0.97
CA PHE A 338 13.86 5.07 1.78
C PHE A 338 14.98 5.62 2.65
N PRO A 339 15.14 6.95 2.75
CA PRO A 339 15.96 7.50 3.81
C PRO A 339 15.25 7.32 5.16
N PHE A 340 16.03 7.07 6.21
CA PHE A 340 15.52 7.06 7.58
C PHE A 340 14.82 8.40 7.89
N SER A 341 13.62 8.31 8.46
CA SER A 341 12.82 9.46 8.84
C SER A 341 12.45 9.32 10.32
N ALA A 342 13.16 10.04 11.18
CA ALA A 342 12.88 10.06 12.61
C ALA A 342 11.43 10.50 12.86
N ARG A 343 10.72 9.75 13.70
CA ARG A 343 9.33 10.00 14.06
C ARG A 343 9.24 10.26 15.56
N GLU A 344 8.78 11.45 15.93
CA GLU A 344 8.49 11.76 17.33
C GLU A 344 7.60 10.67 17.96
N GLY A 345 7.98 10.22 19.15
CA GLY A 345 7.32 9.11 19.86
C GLY A 345 7.91 7.71 19.55
N THR A 346 8.79 7.57 18.57
CA THR A 346 9.44 6.28 18.27
C THR A 346 10.80 6.14 18.97
N PRO A 347 11.21 4.94 19.41
CA PRO A 347 12.52 4.73 20.03
C PRO A 347 13.70 5.23 19.19
N ALA A 348 13.65 5.05 17.86
CA ALA A 348 14.73 5.46 16.97
C ALA A 348 14.88 6.98 16.83
N SER A 349 13.86 7.76 17.19
CA SER A 349 13.97 9.24 17.20
C SER A 349 14.90 9.78 18.27
N SER A 350 15.16 9.02 19.33
CA SER A 350 16.10 9.38 20.40
C SER A 350 17.47 8.70 20.25
N PHE A 351 17.70 7.96 19.16
CA PHE A 351 18.99 7.33 18.94
C PHE A 351 20.03 8.40 18.55
N GLU A 352 21.20 8.33 19.19
CA GLU A 352 22.30 9.25 18.92
C GLU A 352 22.88 9.07 17.50
N LYS A 353 23.55 10.13 17.00
CA LYS A 353 24.33 10.19 15.76
C LYS A 353 23.51 10.01 14.46
N PRO A 354 22.81 11.07 14.01
CA PRO A 354 22.26 11.08 12.66
C PRO A 354 23.39 11.04 11.63
N ILE A 355 23.17 10.31 10.56
CA ILE A 355 24.11 10.22 9.44
C ILE A 355 24.00 11.50 8.60
N PRO A 356 25.13 12.09 8.15
CA PRO A 356 25.09 13.29 7.34
C PRO A 356 24.20 13.15 6.09
N PRO A 357 23.42 14.18 5.72
CA PRO A 357 22.52 14.10 4.56
C PRO A 357 23.20 13.73 3.24
N ASP A 358 24.45 14.12 3.04
CA ASP A 358 25.21 13.80 1.83
C ASP A 358 25.61 12.31 1.79
N GLU A 359 25.91 11.70 2.93
CA GLU A 359 26.12 10.25 3.03
C GLU A 359 24.82 9.49 2.78
N ILE A 360 23.69 9.94 3.34
CA ILE A 360 22.39 9.34 3.08
C ILE A 360 22.07 9.40 1.57
N ARG A 361 22.31 10.53 0.92
CA ARG A 361 22.11 10.69 -0.53
C ARG A 361 23.00 9.74 -1.32
N SER A 362 24.29 9.67 -0.99
CA SER A 362 25.23 8.73 -1.63
C SER A 362 24.77 7.27 -1.50
N ARG A 363 24.32 6.86 -0.30
CA ARG A 363 23.77 5.51 -0.06
C ARG A 363 22.48 5.27 -0.84
N MET A 364 21.59 6.26 -0.90
CA MET A 364 20.38 6.18 -1.72
C MET A 364 20.72 5.94 -3.20
N ASP A 365 21.62 6.73 -3.77
CA ASP A 365 22.00 6.64 -5.18
C ASP A 365 22.63 5.27 -5.51
N ARG A 366 23.54 4.79 -4.65
CA ARG A 366 24.17 3.47 -4.79
C ARG A 366 23.15 2.34 -4.69
N ALA A 367 22.25 2.37 -3.72
CA ALA A 367 21.21 1.36 -3.58
C ALA A 367 20.22 1.36 -4.75
N LEU A 368 19.82 2.54 -5.25
CA LEU A 368 18.96 2.66 -6.43
C LEU A 368 19.63 2.10 -7.68
N MET A 369 20.93 2.32 -7.84
CA MET A 369 21.73 1.74 -8.92
C MET A 369 21.75 0.21 -8.83
N THR A 370 22.09 -0.36 -7.67
CA THR A 370 22.04 -1.82 -7.43
C THR A 370 20.65 -2.38 -7.70
N GLY A 371 19.59 -1.72 -7.23
CA GLY A 371 18.21 -2.13 -7.48
C GLY A 371 17.83 -2.13 -8.97
N SER A 372 18.32 -1.15 -9.74
CA SER A 372 18.12 -1.09 -11.20
C SER A 372 18.87 -2.21 -11.93
N GLU A 373 20.10 -2.51 -11.51
CA GLU A 373 20.90 -3.60 -12.08
C GLU A 373 20.25 -4.96 -11.85
N LEU A 374 19.82 -5.23 -10.61
CA LEU A 374 19.16 -6.47 -10.24
C LEU A 374 17.80 -6.66 -10.94
N LEU A 375 16.99 -5.60 -11.04
CA LEU A 375 15.76 -5.63 -11.84
C LEU A 375 16.06 -5.90 -13.32
N GLY A 376 17.14 -5.33 -13.86
CA GLY A 376 17.64 -5.61 -15.20
C GLY A 376 18.00 -7.08 -15.38
N LEU A 377 18.75 -7.67 -14.44
CA LEU A 377 19.12 -9.09 -14.46
C LEU A 377 17.89 -9.99 -14.40
N TYR A 378 16.94 -9.71 -13.51
CA TYR A 378 15.71 -10.49 -13.38
C TYR A 378 14.85 -10.40 -14.64
N SER A 379 14.60 -9.20 -15.15
CA SER A 379 13.73 -8.97 -16.32
C SER A 379 14.30 -9.55 -17.62
N ARG A 380 15.63 -9.50 -17.83
CA ARG A 380 16.28 -10.06 -19.04
C ARG A 380 16.07 -11.57 -19.19
N ARG A 381 15.85 -12.31 -18.10
CA ARG A 381 15.55 -13.76 -18.15
C ARG A 381 14.23 -14.11 -18.84
N TRP A 382 13.37 -13.11 -19.06
CA TRP A 382 12.09 -13.27 -19.74
C TRP A 382 12.18 -13.00 -21.25
N VAL A 383 13.28 -12.44 -21.75
CA VAL A 383 13.47 -12.21 -23.18
C VAL A 383 13.48 -13.54 -23.94
N GLY A 384 12.71 -13.62 -25.02
CA GLY A 384 12.52 -14.83 -25.81
C GLY A 384 11.46 -15.80 -25.26
N LYS A 385 10.84 -15.50 -24.10
CA LYS A 385 9.77 -16.31 -23.51
C LYS A 385 8.39 -15.72 -23.78
N GLU A 386 7.38 -16.58 -23.70
CA GLU A 386 5.98 -16.15 -23.63
C GLU A 386 5.61 -15.80 -22.19
N VAL A 387 4.89 -14.69 -22.02
CA VAL A 387 4.48 -14.18 -20.71
C VAL A 387 3.02 -13.77 -20.75
N GLU A 388 2.24 -14.22 -19.77
CA GLU A 388 0.86 -13.76 -19.57
C GLU A 388 0.80 -12.37 -18.95
N VAL A 389 0.06 -11.46 -19.58
CA VAL A 389 -0.07 -10.05 -19.23
C VAL A 389 -1.53 -9.74 -18.94
N LEU A 390 -1.81 -9.21 -17.75
CA LEU A 390 -3.10 -8.58 -17.47
C LEU A 390 -3.08 -7.18 -18.06
N VAL A 391 -3.93 -6.93 -19.05
CA VAL A 391 -4.03 -5.64 -19.74
C VAL A 391 -4.68 -4.62 -18.82
N GLU A 392 -3.95 -3.57 -18.46
CA GLU A 392 -4.48 -2.46 -17.63
C GLU A 392 -4.95 -1.29 -18.51
N ARG A 393 -4.35 -1.10 -19.69
CA ARG A 393 -4.70 -0.05 -20.65
C ARG A 393 -4.46 -0.52 -22.07
N ASN A 394 -5.33 -0.09 -22.98
CA ASN A 394 -5.10 -0.13 -24.42
C ASN A 394 -5.49 1.24 -24.99
N GLN A 395 -4.51 1.97 -25.53
CA GLN A 395 -4.71 3.27 -26.16
C GLN A 395 -4.17 3.19 -27.59
N GLU A 396 -5.06 3.20 -28.58
CA GLU A 396 -4.72 3.14 -30.01
C GLU A 396 -3.79 1.94 -30.34
N GLY A 397 -4.07 0.78 -29.76
CA GLY A 397 -3.30 -0.43 -29.95
C GLY A 397 -2.00 -0.51 -29.14
N LYS A 398 -1.65 0.51 -28.35
CA LYS A 398 -0.55 0.45 -27.37
C LYS A 398 -1.07 -0.09 -26.05
N ILE A 399 -0.61 -1.29 -25.71
CA ILE A 399 -1.02 -2.01 -24.53
C ILE A 399 0.00 -1.80 -23.41
N GLY A 400 -0.51 -1.51 -22.22
CA GLY A 400 0.27 -1.52 -20.99
C GLY A 400 -0.39 -2.43 -19.96
N GLY A 401 0.39 -3.30 -19.35
CA GLY A 401 -0.11 -4.25 -18.37
C GLY A 401 0.95 -4.74 -17.42
N LEU A 402 0.59 -5.78 -16.66
CA LEU A 402 1.48 -6.44 -15.71
C LEU A 402 1.53 -7.93 -15.97
N SER A 403 2.73 -8.50 -15.94
CA SER A 403 2.92 -9.93 -16.01
C SER A 403 2.49 -10.62 -14.71
N ARG A 404 2.36 -11.96 -14.74
CA ARG A 404 2.22 -12.76 -13.52
C ARG A 404 3.33 -12.52 -12.51
N HIS A 405 4.54 -12.23 -12.96
CA HIS A 405 5.69 -11.92 -12.11
C HIS A 405 5.78 -10.44 -11.75
N TYR A 406 4.71 -9.65 -11.89
CA TYR A 406 4.68 -8.24 -11.52
C TYR A 406 5.71 -7.34 -12.26
N LEU A 407 6.08 -7.75 -13.48
CA LEU A 407 6.86 -6.91 -14.39
C LEU A 407 5.91 -6.09 -15.26
N ARG A 408 6.29 -4.84 -15.52
CA ARG A 408 5.58 -4.00 -16.48
C ARG A 408 5.79 -4.56 -17.87
N VAL A 409 4.73 -4.69 -18.64
CA VAL A 409 4.80 -5.14 -20.03
C VAL A 409 4.17 -4.08 -20.93
N GLU A 410 4.90 -3.74 -21.98
CA GLU A 410 4.45 -2.87 -23.06
C GLU A 410 4.43 -3.69 -24.37
N THR A 411 3.30 -3.67 -25.06
CA THR A 411 3.12 -4.43 -26.30
C THR A 411 2.15 -3.71 -27.23
N ARG A 412 1.94 -4.25 -28.43
CA ARG A 412 0.93 -3.78 -29.37
C ARG A 412 -0.10 -4.87 -29.65
N GLY A 413 -1.36 -4.48 -29.74
CA GLY A 413 -2.47 -5.39 -30.04
C GLY A 413 -3.83 -4.79 -29.75
N ASP A 414 -4.87 -5.59 -29.92
CA ASP A 414 -6.27 -5.28 -29.64
C ASP A 414 -6.89 -5.87 -28.34
N PRO A 415 -6.18 -6.64 -27.47
CA PRO A 415 -6.71 -7.02 -26.17
C PRO A 415 -7.27 -5.86 -25.34
N ARG A 416 -8.39 -6.09 -24.68
CA ARG A 416 -9.12 -5.09 -23.90
C ARG A 416 -8.62 -5.05 -22.44
N PRO A 417 -8.74 -3.90 -21.75
CA PRO A 417 -8.51 -3.84 -20.31
C PRO A 417 -9.30 -4.91 -19.55
N GLY A 418 -8.60 -5.67 -18.70
CA GLY A 418 -9.16 -6.78 -17.92
C GLY A 418 -8.89 -8.16 -18.54
N GLU A 419 -8.54 -8.22 -19.83
CA GLU A 419 -8.16 -9.47 -20.48
C GLU A 419 -6.72 -9.87 -20.14
N ILE A 420 -6.46 -11.18 -20.19
CA ILE A 420 -5.12 -11.75 -20.09
C ILE A 420 -4.66 -12.10 -21.51
N ALA A 421 -3.57 -11.50 -21.94
CA ALA A 421 -2.95 -11.76 -23.23
C ALA A 421 -1.60 -12.45 -23.03
N THR A 422 -1.28 -13.42 -23.88
CA THR A 422 0.07 -13.99 -23.97
C THR A 422 0.91 -13.07 -24.85
N VAL A 423 2.12 -12.74 -24.42
CA VAL A 423 3.02 -11.83 -25.15
C VAL A 423 4.37 -12.50 -25.28
N THR A 424 4.90 -12.58 -26.50
CA THR A 424 6.29 -13.00 -26.72
C THR A 424 7.22 -11.82 -26.45
N ILE A 425 8.06 -11.93 -25.42
CA ILE A 425 8.97 -10.86 -25.02
C ILE A 425 10.16 -10.79 -25.98
N LYS A 426 10.40 -9.62 -26.55
CA LYS A 426 11.50 -9.35 -27.49
C LYS A 426 12.65 -8.59 -26.85
N ASP A 427 12.37 -7.77 -25.86
CA ASP A 427 13.38 -6.96 -25.19
C ASP A 427 12.97 -6.64 -23.73
N SER A 428 13.94 -6.17 -22.94
CA SER A 428 13.71 -5.60 -21.61
C SER A 428 14.47 -4.30 -21.44
N VAL A 429 13.74 -3.19 -21.24
CA VAL A 429 14.29 -1.86 -21.07
C VAL A 429 13.98 -1.35 -19.66
N LYS A 430 15.02 -1.11 -18.86
CA LYS A 430 14.91 -0.63 -17.46
C LYS A 430 13.93 -1.45 -16.60
N GLY A 431 13.86 -2.77 -16.83
CA GLY A 431 12.97 -3.68 -16.10
C GLY A 431 11.55 -3.80 -16.65
N ALA A 432 11.18 -3.03 -17.67
CA ALA A 432 9.94 -3.21 -18.40
C ALA A 432 10.16 -4.16 -19.58
N LEU A 433 9.28 -5.14 -19.74
CA LEU A 433 9.31 -6.09 -20.84
C LEU A 433 8.62 -5.47 -22.06
N ILE A 434 9.25 -5.62 -23.22
CA ILE A 434 8.71 -5.16 -24.51
C ILE A 434 8.48 -6.37 -25.38
N GLY A 435 7.29 -6.49 -25.97
CA GLY A 435 6.94 -7.64 -26.78
C GLY A 435 5.90 -7.37 -27.85
N LEU A 436 5.45 -8.46 -28.46
CA LEU A 436 4.33 -8.51 -29.40
C LEU A 436 3.33 -9.55 -28.88
N VAL A 437 2.04 -9.21 -28.92
CA VAL A 437 0.94 -10.15 -28.60
C VAL A 437 0.95 -11.29 -29.62
#